data_AF-A0ABD2W1V8-F1
#
_entry.id   AF-A0ABD2W1V8-F1
#
_cell.length_a   1.000
_cell.length_b   1.000
_cell.length_c   1.000
_cell.angle_alpha   90.00
_cell.angle_beta   90.00
_cell.angle_gamma   90.00
#
_symmetry.space_group_name_H-M   'P 1'
#
loop_
_entity.id
_entity.type
_entity.pdbx_description
1 polymer ?
#
loop_
_entity_poly.entity_id
_entity_poly.type
_entity_poly.pdbx_seq_one_letter_code
_entity_poly.pdbx_strand_id
1 'polypeptide(L)'
;MPKTGGPRSSRRKLYAYVVDSVLLYRAPIWSSATETQVYWRQAESIHRRACLRIIRGRPHLSHEATYVLARISPLALLTDEQTRLYHRRHDDAGRDDERQETLRRWQVQWDQSMEGRGTHRLIPDIKGWVER
;
A
#
# COMPACT_ATOMS: atom_id res chain seq x y z
N MET A 1 13.40 -12.37 0.12
CA MET A 1 13.71 -12.15 1.54
C MET A 1 13.24 -13.32 2.40
N PRO A 2 14.14 -13.98 3.15
CA PRO A 2 13.77 -15.09 4.04
C PRO A 2 12.93 -14.61 5.23
N LYS A 3 11.99 -15.44 5.72
CA LYS A 3 11.11 -15.10 6.85
C LYS A 3 11.83 -15.24 8.19
N THR A 4 12.66 -16.26 8.33
CA THR A 4 13.54 -16.53 9.48
C THR A 4 14.99 -16.13 9.16
N GLY A 5 15.77 -15.74 10.17
CA GLY A 5 17.20 -15.43 10.01
C GLY A 5 17.56 -14.24 9.11
N GLY A 6 16.58 -13.44 8.69
CA GLY A 6 16.78 -12.33 7.75
C GLY A 6 16.86 -10.94 8.40
N PRO A 7 17.01 -9.87 7.59
CA PRO A 7 17.18 -8.51 8.06
C PRO A 7 16.05 -7.99 8.96
N ARG A 8 16.35 -6.97 9.77
CA ARG A 8 15.38 -6.24 10.62
C ARG A 8 14.26 -5.60 9.78
N SER A 9 13.13 -5.29 10.43
CA SER A 9 11.94 -4.71 9.80
C SER A 9 12.25 -3.44 9.00
N SER A 10 13.10 -2.55 9.50
CA SER A 10 13.47 -1.30 8.82
C SER A 10 14.14 -1.55 7.46
N ARG A 11 15.08 -2.51 7.38
CA ARG A 11 15.72 -2.88 6.11
C ARG A 11 14.72 -3.53 5.15
N ARG A 12 13.76 -4.31 5.65
CA ARG A 12 12.69 -4.90 4.82
C ARG A 12 11.77 -3.83 4.23
N LYS A 13 11.42 -2.80 5.02
CA LYS A 13 10.66 -1.65 4.53
C LYS A 13 11.40 -0.93 3.41
N LEU A 14 12.72 -0.74 3.54
CA LEU A 14 13.53 -0.14 2.46
C LEU A 14 13.37 -0.91 1.13
N TYR A 15 13.48 -2.24 1.15
CA TYR A 15 13.27 -3.04 -0.07
C TYR A 15 11.84 -2.96 -0.60
N ALA A 16 10.84 -2.86 0.29
CA ALA A 16 9.47 -2.65 -0.14
C ALA A 16 9.29 -1.30 -0.83
N TYR A 17 9.86 -0.22 -0.29
CA TYR A 17 9.86 1.08 -0.95
C TYR A 17 10.56 1.06 -2.31
N VAL A 18 11.62 0.26 -2.48
CA VAL A 18 12.23 0.06 -3.80
C VAL A 18 11.23 -0.62 -4.75
N VAL A 19 10.55 -1.68 -4.30
CA VAL A 19 9.50 -2.34 -5.09
C VAL A 19 8.36 -1.37 -5.43
N ASP A 20 7.91 -0.57 -4.47
CA ASP A 20 6.87 0.44 -4.67
C ASP A 20 7.32 1.48 -5.68
N SER A 21 8.57 1.96 -5.61
CA SER A 21 9.09 2.93 -6.57
C SER A 21 9.10 2.39 -8.00
N VAL A 22 9.39 1.10 -8.19
CA VAL A 22 9.37 0.43 -9.50
C VAL A 22 7.94 0.21 -9.98
N LEU A 23 7.03 -0.26 -9.11
CA LEU A 23 5.62 -0.47 -9.45
C LEU A 23 4.92 0.85 -9.77
N LEU A 24 5.21 1.89 -9.01
CA LEU A 24 4.61 3.21 -9.16
C LEU A 24 5.29 4.07 -10.23
N TYR A 25 6.39 3.58 -10.81
CA TYR A 25 7.04 4.28 -11.90
C TYR A 25 6.07 4.45 -13.07
N ARG A 26 5.79 5.71 -13.42
CA ARG A 26 4.78 6.05 -14.44
C ARG A 26 3.42 5.40 -14.19
N ALA A 27 3.05 5.19 -12.92
CA ALA A 27 1.72 4.73 -12.50
C ALA A 27 0.56 5.38 -13.25
N PRO A 28 0.53 6.71 -13.45
CA PRO A 28 -0.58 7.36 -14.15
C PRO A 28 -0.77 6.87 -15.59
N ILE A 29 0.32 6.48 -16.26
CA ILE A 29 0.29 6.07 -17.67
C ILE A 29 -0.15 4.61 -17.80
N TRP A 30 0.45 3.72 -17.01
CA TRP A 30 0.12 2.31 -17.13
C TRP A 30 -1.23 1.99 -16.48
N SER A 31 -1.62 2.68 -15.39
CA SER A 31 -2.93 2.46 -14.74
C SER A 31 -4.11 2.79 -15.65
N SER A 32 -3.98 3.85 -16.47
CA SER A 32 -4.99 4.20 -17.48
C SER A 32 -4.96 3.29 -18.72
N ALA A 33 -3.79 2.74 -19.07
CA ALA A 33 -3.62 1.89 -20.25
C ALA A 33 -3.89 0.39 -19.99
N THR A 34 -3.89 -0.04 -18.73
CA THR A 34 -4.19 -1.44 -18.37
C THR A 34 -5.70 -1.65 -18.27
N GLU A 35 -6.35 -1.84 -19.41
CA GLU A 35 -7.74 -2.31 -19.47
C GLU A 35 -7.87 -3.77 -18.95
N THR A 36 -6.76 -4.53 -18.98
CA THR A 36 -6.76 -5.94 -18.60
C THR A 36 -6.56 -6.11 -17.09
N GLN A 37 -7.63 -6.51 -16.39
CA GLN A 37 -7.65 -6.86 -14.95
C GLN A 37 -6.53 -7.83 -14.53
N VAL A 38 -6.00 -8.64 -15.45
CA VAL A 38 -4.93 -9.62 -15.20
C VAL A 38 -3.63 -8.95 -14.75
N TYR A 39 -3.22 -7.86 -15.42
CA TYR A 39 -1.97 -7.16 -15.07
C TYR A 39 -2.08 -6.47 -13.72
N TRP A 40 -3.24 -5.88 -13.41
CA TRP A 40 -3.56 -5.34 -12.09
C TRP A 40 -3.42 -6.38 -10.99
N ARG A 41 -4.04 -7.54 -11.15
CA ARG A 41 -3.94 -8.65 -10.17
C ARG A 41 -2.50 -9.13 -9.98
N GLN A 42 -1.69 -9.13 -11.05
CA GLN A 42 -0.27 -9.51 -10.95
C GLN A 42 0.52 -8.46 -10.16
N ALA A 43 0.35 -7.18 -10.44
CA ALA A 43 1.01 -6.08 -9.73
C ALA A 43 0.63 -6.08 -8.24
N GLU A 44 -0.66 -6.23 -7.94
CA GLU A 44 -1.17 -6.33 -6.59
C GLU A 44 -0.64 -7.57 -5.86
N SER A 45 -0.54 -8.71 -6.53
CA SER A 45 0.08 -9.92 -5.98
C SER A 45 1.57 -9.72 -5.67
N ILE A 46 2.32 -8.99 -6.49
CA ILE A 46 3.72 -8.61 -6.21
C ILE A 46 3.78 -7.71 -4.97
N HIS A 47 2.97 -6.66 -4.94
CA HIS A 47 2.93 -5.70 -3.85
C HIS A 47 2.57 -6.38 -2.51
N ARG A 48 1.48 -7.16 -2.47
CA ARG A 48 1.08 -7.92 -1.26
C ARG A 48 2.19 -8.84 -0.77
N ARG A 49 2.88 -9.51 -1.69
CA ARG A 49 4.03 -10.39 -1.37
C ARG A 49 5.21 -9.61 -0.79
N ALA A 50 5.38 -8.33 -1.12
CA ALA A 50 6.35 -7.46 -0.46
C ALA A 50 5.90 -7.13 0.97
N CYS A 51 4.65 -6.68 1.16
CA CYS A 51 4.07 -6.38 2.47
C CYS A 51 4.16 -7.58 3.44
N LEU A 52 3.77 -8.78 3.00
CA LEU A 52 3.89 -10.02 3.79
C LEU A 52 5.33 -10.30 4.24
N ARG A 53 6.33 -9.93 3.43
CA ARG A 53 7.74 -10.11 3.78
C ARG A 53 8.22 -9.10 4.80
N ILE A 54 7.68 -7.88 4.80
CA ILE A 54 7.97 -6.84 5.80
C ILE A 54 7.49 -7.31 7.17
N ILE A 55 6.22 -7.73 7.26
CA ILE A 55 5.59 -8.15 8.53
C ILE A 55 5.96 -9.57 8.94
N ARG A 56 6.74 -10.29 8.11
CA ARG A 56 7.04 -11.74 8.28
C ARG A 56 5.78 -12.60 8.38
N GLY A 57 4.71 -12.14 7.74
CA GLY A 57 3.37 -12.71 7.81
C GLY A 57 3.21 -14.01 7.04
N ARG A 58 2.12 -14.71 7.33
CA ARG A 58 1.70 -15.92 6.61
C ARG A 58 0.76 -15.55 5.44
N PRO A 59 0.69 -16.37 4.38
CA PRO A 59 -0.14 -16.07 3.20
C PRO A 59 -1.66 -16.00 3.48
N HIS A 60 -2.13 -16.60 4.57
CA HIS A 60 -3.56 -16.63 4.95
C HIS A 60 -4.06 -15.32 5.59
N LEU A 61 -3.17 -14.35 5.86
CA LEU A 61 -3.60 -13.03 6.31
C LEU A 61 -4.47 -12.40 5.23
N SER A 62 -5.61 -11.83 5.64
CA SER A 62 -6.52 -11.12 4.74
C SER A 62 -5.78 -10.04 3.97
N HIS A 63 -6.35 -9.65 2.82
CA HIS A 63 -5.72 -8.66 1.95
C HIS A 63 -5.49 -7.36 2.72
N GLU A 64 -6.58 -6.75 3.21
CA GLU A 64 -6.54 -5.47 3.94
C GLU A 64 -5.63 -5.49 5.18
N ALA A 65 -5.78 -6.50 6.04
CA ALA A 65 -4.94 -6.61 7.24
C ALA A 65 -3.44 -6.71 6.92
N THR A 66 -3.06 -7.27 5.76
CA THR A 66 -1.66 -7.33 5.34
C THR A 66 -1.07 -5.94 5.13
N TYR A 67 -1.80 -5.04 4.46
CA TYR A 67 -1.38 -3.66 4.19
C TYR A 67 -1.35 -2.83 5.48
N VAL A 68 -2.39 -2.96 6.32
CA VAL A 68 -2.48 -2.27 7.61
C VAL A 68 -1.31 -2.67 8.51
N LEU A 69 -1.04 -3.97 8.68
CA LEU A 69 0.10 -4.44 9.48
C LEU A 69 1.45 -4.01 8.90
N ALA A 70 1.57 -3.94 7.57
CA ALA A 70 2.79 -3.48 6.90
C ALA A 70 2.99 -1.97 7.01
N ARG A 71 1.94 -1.21 7.34
CA ARG A 71 1.88 0.26 7.33
C ARG A 71 2.17 0.83 5.94
N ILE A 72 1.68 0.15 4.91
CA ILE A 72 1.80 0.55 3.51
C ILE A 72 0.40 0.56 2.92
N SER A 73 0.05 1.62 2.21
CA SER A 73 -1.27 1.76 1.57
C SER A 73 -1.43 0.75 0.42
N PRO A 74 -2.66 0.25 0.17
CA PRO A 74 -2.95 -0.59 -0.99
C PRO A 74 -2.46 0.01 -2.31
N LEU A 75 -2.03 -0.86 -3.24
CA LEU A 75 -1.45 -0.43 -4.53
C LEU A 75 -2.41 0.47 -5.31
N ALA A 76 -3.70 0.14 -5.36
CA ALA A 76 -4.71 0.93 -6.07
C ALA A 76 -4.80 2.37 -5.54
N LEU A 77 -4.72 2.56 -4.22
CA LEU A 77 -4.73 3.88 -3.60
C LEU A 77 -3.44 4.66 -3.89
N LEU A 78 -2.29 3.98 -3.89
CA LEU A 78 -1.00 4.61 -4.23
C LEU A 78 -0.96 5.03 -5.71
N THR A 79 -1.49 4.23 -6.62
CA THR A 79 -1.56 4.60 -8.04
C THR A 79 -2.48 5.80 -8.27
N ASP A 80 -3.62 5.83 -7.57
CA ASP A 80 -4.57 6.94 -7.61
C ASP A 80 -3.95 8.24 -7.04
N GLU A 81 -3.18 8.14 -5.95
CA GLU A 81 -2.36 9.24 -5.41
C GLU A 81 -1.36 9.76 -6.46
N GLN A 82 -0.61 8.88 -7.13
CA GLN A 82 0.34 9.27 -8.17
C GLN A 82 -0.35 9.93 -9.37
N THR A 83 -1.53 9.46 -9.76
CA THR A 83 -2.32 10.05 -10.86
C THR A 83 -2.78 11.45 -10.51
N ARG A 84 -3.29 11.68 -9.30
CA ARG A 84 -3.66 13.02 -8.83
C ARG A 84 -2.46 13.97 -8.81
N LEU A 85 -1.33 13.52 -8.26
CA LEU A 85 -0.08 14.29 -8.25
C LEU A 85 0.42 14.63 -9.66
N TYR A 86 0.32 13.69 -10.59
CA TYR A 86 0.72 13.90 -11.98
C TYR A 86 -0.13 14.97 -12.69
N HIS A 87 -1.45 14.96 -12.49
CA HIS A 87 -2.34 15.96 -13.07
C HIS A 87 -2.18 17.36 -12.44
N ARG A 88 -1.77 17.44 -11.17
CA ARG A 88 -1.63 18.71 -10.42
C ARG A 88 -0.39 19.53 -10.79
N ARG A 89 0.42 19.09 -11.77
CA ARG A 89 1.68 19.72 -12.21
C ARG A 89 2.62 20.10 -11.06
N HIS A 90 3.31 19.12 -10.48
CA HIS A 90 4.56 19.29 -9.69
C HIS A 90 4.56 20.43 -8.64
N ASP A 91 3.41 20.80 -8.09
CA ASP A 91 3.35 21.74 -6.98
C ASP A 91 3.58 20.95 -5.68
N ASP A 92 4.79 21.08 -5.11
CA ASP A 92 5.17 20.35 -3.89
C ASP A 92 4.25 20.68 -2.71
N ALA A 93 3.61 21.87 -2.74
CA ALA A 93 2.63 22.31 -1.74
C ALA A 93 1.40 21.38 -1.63
N GLY A 94 1.07 20.61 -2.67
CA GLY A 94 -0.10 19.72 -2.68
C GLY A 94 0.17 18.28 -2.27
N ARG A 95 1.44 17.87 -2.07
CA ARG A 95 1.77 16.45 -1.83
C ARG A 95 1.22 15.94 -0.51
N ASP A 96 1.32 16.74 0.54
CA ASP A 96 0.82 16.37 1.86
C ASP A 96 -0.71 16.26 1.87
N ASP A 97 -1.41 17.17 1.17
CA ASP A 97 -2.86 17.11 1.01
C ASP A 97 -3.31 15.82 0.31
N GLU A 98 -2.65 15.46 -0.80
CA GLU A 98 -2.94 14.22 -1.52
C GLU A 98 -2.68 12.98 -0.66
N ARG A 99 -1.62 13.04 0.17
CA ARG A 99 -1.30 11.97 1.10
C ARG A 99 -2.37 11.82 2.18
N GLN A 100 -2.87 12.93 2.73
CA GLN A 100 -3.97 12.91 3.70
C GLN A 100 -5.26 12.36 3.08
N GLU A 101 -5.56 12.72 1.83
CA GLU A 101 -6.71 12.17 1.11
C GLU A 101 -6.56 10.67 0.86
N THR A 102 -5.37 10.20 0.50
CA THR A 102 -5.09 8.75 0.39
C THR A 102 -5.34 8.03 1.71
N LEU A 103 -4.85 8.58 2.84
CA LEU A 103 -5.07 8.00 4.17
C LEU A 103 -6.55 7.98 4.53
N ARG A 104 -7.30 9.03 4.20
CA ARG A 104 -8.75 9.10 4.41
C ARG A 104 -9.49 8.04 3.61
N ARG A 105 -9.18 7.88 2.32
CA ARG A 105 -9.77 6.82 1.48
C ARG A 105 -9.44 5.43 2.02
N TRP A 106 -8.20 5.24 2.47
CA TRP A 106 -7.80 3.98 3.08
C TRP A 106 -8.58 3.69 4.37
N GLN A 107 -8.79 4.70 5.22
CA GLN A 107 -9.60 4.56 6.43
C GLN A 107 -11.03 4.11 6.10
N VAL A 108 -11.66 4.74 5.11
CA VAL A 108 -13.01 4.36 4.65
C VAL A 108 -13.04 2.92 4.15
N GLN A 109 -12.06 2.51 3.33
CA GLN A 109 -11.95 1.13 2.86
C GLN A 109 -11.79 0.14 4.02
N TRP A 110 -11.02 0.52 5.05
CA TRP A 110 -10.77 -0.32 6.21
C TRP A 110 -11.98 -0.49 7.11
N ASP A 111 -12.74 0.59 7.33
CA ASP A 111 -13.96 0.57 8.13
C ASP A 111 -15.06 -0.28 7.46
N GLN A 112 -15.13 -0.21 6.13
CA GLN A 112 -16.10 -0.94 5.30
C GLN A 112 -15.70 -2.39 5.01
N SER A 113 -14.43 -2.75 5.17
CA SER A 113 -13.96 -4.09 4.86
C SER A 113 -14.58 -5.14 5.79
N MET A 114 -15.09 -6.21 5.18
CA MET A 114 -15.54 -7.42 5.87
C MET A 114 -14.35 -8.34 6.21
N GLU A 115 -13.20 -8.14 5.58
CA GLU A 115 -11.99 -8.91 5.85
C GLU A 115 -11.18 -8.30 6.99
N GLY A 116 -10.50 -9.13 7.78
CA GLY A 116 -9.55 -8.63 8.78
C GLY A 116 -10.20 -7.91 9.97
N ARG A 117 -11.50 -8.10 10.25
CA ARG A 117 -12.23 -7.47 11.37
C ARG A 117 -11.54 -7.63 12.74
N GLY A 118 -10.89 -8.76 12.97
CA GLY A 118 -10.08 -8.96 14.18
C GLY A 118 -8.91 -7.98 14.29
N THR A 119 -8.24 -7.67 13.17
CA THR A 119 -7.20 -6.66 13.10
C THR A 119 -7.77 -5.25 13.18
N HIS A 120 -8.94 -4.98 12.59
CA HIS A 120 -9.63 -3.69 12.70
C HIS A 120 -9.94 -3.33 14.15
N ARG A 121 -10.39 -4.31 14.94
CA ARG A 121 -10.61 -4.13 16.38
C ARG A 121 -9.35 -3.68 17.14
N LEU A 122 -8.16 -4.09 16.69
CA LEU A 122 -6.88 -3.74 17.32
C LEU A 122 -6.29 -2.44 16.76
N ILE A 123 -6.52 -2.17 15.47
CA ILE A 123 -5.99 -1.03 14.73
C ILE A 123 -7.15 -0.36 13.99
N PRO A 124 -7.99 0.42 14.68
CA PRO A 124 -9.12 1.08 14.04
C PRO A 124 -8.69 2.34 13.27
N ASP A 125 -7.70 3.08 13.77
CA ASP A 125 -7.16 4.29 13.13
C ASP A 125 -5.89 3.98 12.33
N ILE A 126 -5.98 4.13 11.02
CA ILE A 126 -4.86 3.93 10.10
C ILE A 126 -3.84 5.05 10.21
N LYS A 127 -4.27 6.31 10.35
CA LYS A 127 -3.36 7.45 10.32
C LYS A 127 -2.40 7.39 11.50
N GLY A 128 -2.95 7.27 12.72
CA GLY A 128 -2.14 7.12 13.93
C GLY A 128 -1.28 5.85 13.93
N TRP A 129 -1.69 4.79 13.23
CA TRP A 129 -0.90 3.58 13.08
C TRP A 129 0.28 3.74 12.12
N VAL A 130 0.07 4.44 10.99
CA VAL A 130 1.10 4.68 9.97
C VAL A 130 2.14 5.68 10.45
N GLU A 131 1.81 6.60 11.34
CA GLU A 131 2.72 7.64 11.85
C GLU A 131 3.56 7.21 13.07
N ARG A 132 3.31 6.02 13.63
CA ARG A 132 3.90 5.52 14.89
C ARG A 132 5.37 5.09 14.85
#